data_AF-A0A960AZT3-F1
#
_entry.id   AF-A0A960AZT3-F1
#
_cell.length_a   1.000
_cell.length_b   1.000
_cell.length_c   1.000
_cell.angle_alpha   90.00
_cell.angle_beta   90.00
_cell.angle_gamma   90.00
#
_symmetry.space_group_name_H-M   'P 1'
#
loop_
_entity.id
_entity.type
_entity.pdbx_description
1 polymer ?
#
loop_
_entity_poly.entity_id
_entity_poly.type
_entity_poly.pdbx_seq_one_letter_code
_entity_poly.pdbx_strand_id
1 'polypeptide(L)'
;EVRRELERRVLLSVVDRKWRERLYEMEYLREGIYLRAYSQRDPLVEYQREGFDMFAAMMEGIKEESVGFLFNLEVQVEEQVELEDEGIFEMVDAPVVLGEATPTAPEAPKVEPEHPLIKAKGLEAKAAQNLSYSAPSEGGDVEVTGSTATTKDDPFAGVGRNALCPCGSGKKYKKCHGAPGGPTGLTTRVNG
;
A
#
# COMPACT_ATOMS: atom_id res chain seq x y z
N GLU A 1 -22.43 -5.21 -13.29
CA GLU A 1 -20.97 -5.05 -13.43
C GLU A 1 -20.19 -5.51 -12.19
N VAL A 2 -20.71 -5.28 -10.99
CA VAL A 2 -20.16 -5.72 -9.68
C VAL A 2 -19.61 -7.15 -9.65
N ARG A 3 -20.30 -8.16 -10.22
CA ARG A 3 -19.80 -9.54 -10.29
C ARG A 3 -18.50 -9.68 -11.09
N ARG A 4 -18.39 -8.99 -12.24
CA ARG A 4 -17.17 -9.03 -13.06
C ARG A 4 -16.01 -8.30 -12.39
N GLU A 5 -16.30 -7.23 -11.66
CA GLU A 5 -15.29 -6.49 -10.89
C GLU A 5 -14.78 -7.33 -9.72
N LEU A 6 -15.68 -8.07 -9.06
CA LEU A 6 -15.32 -9.03 -8.03
C LEU A 6 -14.46 -10.16 -8.61
N GLU A 7 -14.87 -10.75 -9.73
CA GLU A 7 -14.09 -11.78 -10.44
C GLU A 7 -12.68 -11.27 -10.78
N ARG A 8 -12.57 -10.06 -11.34
CA ARG A 8 -11.29 -9.43 -11.65
C ARG A 8 -10.44 -9.21 -10.40
N ARG A 9 -11.04 -8.76 -9.29
CA ARG A 9 -10.31 -8.46 -8.06
C ARG A 9 -9.80 -9.72 -7.36
N VAL A 10 -10.62 -10.78 -7.33
CA VAL A 10 -10.22 -12.10 -6.83
C VAL A 10 -9.06 -12.64 -7.66
N LEU A 11 -9.19 -12.66 -8.99
CA LEU A 11 -8.14 -13.15 -9.89
C LEU A 11 -6.83 -12.41 -9.69
N LEU A 12 -6.86 -11.07 -9.66
CA LEU A 12 -5.65 -10.26 -9.46
C LEU A 12 -5.00 -10.52 -8.08
N SER A 13 -5.80 -10.69 -7.04
CA SER A 13 -5.28 -10.99 -5.70
C SER A 13 -4.62 -12.37 -5.62
N VAL A 14 -5.25 -13.40 -6.20
CA VAL A 14 -4.70 -14.77 -6.23
C VAL A 14 -3.41 -14.81 -7.04
N VAL A 15 -3.40 -14.16 -8.21
CA VAL A 15 -2.21 -14.09 -9.08
C VAL A 15 -1.05 -13.37 -8.38
N ASP A 16 -1.27 -12.20 -7.75
CA ASP A 16 -0.20 -11.47 -7.06
C ASP A 16 0.40 -12.30 -5.92
N ARG A 17 -0.45 -12.99 -5.13
CA ARG A 17 0.02 -13.85 -4.04
C ARG A 17 0.87 -15.02 -4.56
N LYS A 18 0.36 -15.80 -5.51
CA LYS A 18 1.05 -16.96 -6.08
C LYS A 18 2.33 -16.58 -6.83
N TRP A 19 2.30 -15.45 -7.54
CA TRP A 19 3.47 -14.95 -8.24
C TRP A 19 4.60 -14.58 -7.28
N ARG A 20 4.30 -13.89 -6.18
CA ARG A 20 5.30 -13.57 -5.15
C ARG A 20 5.89 -14.83 -4.52
N GLU A 21 5.04 -15.78 -4.13
CA GLU A 21 5.47 -17.10 -3.64
C GLU A 21 6.45 -17.76 -4.63
N ARG A 22 6.09 -17.75 -5.92
CA ARG A 22 6.93 -18.31 -6.99
C ARG A 22 8.26 -17.60 -7.19
N LEU A 23 8.31 -16.28 -7.06
CA LEU A 23 9.58 -15.54 -7.17
C LEU A 23 10.57 -15.97 -6.08
N TYR A 24 10.09 -16.24 -4.86
CA TYR A 24 10.94 -16.77 -3.79
C TYR A 24 11.43 -18.19 -4.10
N GLU A 25 10.56 -19.06 -4.61
CA GLU A 25 10.96 -20.41 -5.03
C GLU A 25 11.99 -20.38 -6.16
N MET A 26 11.86 -19.46 -7.11
CA MET A 26 12.80 -19.31 -8.22
C MET A 26 14.18 -18.83 -7.75
N GLU A 27 14.23 -17.91 -6.79
CA GLU A 27 15.50 -17.46 -6.21
C GLU A 27 16.17 -18.62 -5.45
N TYR A 28 15.40 -19.41 -4.69
CA TYR A 28 15.92 -20.61 -4.02
C TYR A 28 16.43 -21.67 -5.02
N LEU A 29 15.69 -21.92 -6.10
CA LEU A 29 16.08 -22.83 -7.16
C LEU A 29 17.39 -22.40 -7.82
N ARG A 30 17.53 -21.09 -8.05
CA ARG A 30 18.72 -20.50 -8.66
C ARG A 30 19.96 -20.65 -7.78
N GLU A 31 19.83 -20.48 -6.47
CA GLU A 31 20.93 -20.71 -5.52
C GLU A 31 21.34 -22.19 -5.49
N GLY A 32 20.39 -23.13 -5.61
CA GLY A 32 20.65 -24.57 -5.61
C GLY A 32 21.12 -25.17 -6.94
N ILE A 33 20.88 -24.51 -8.07
CA ILE A 33 21.18 -25.05 -9.41
C ILE A 33 22.68 -25.26 -9.63
N TYR A 34 23.51 -24.41 -9.03
CA TYR A 34 24.95 -24.46 -9.20
C TYR A 34 25.56 -25.72 -8.59
N LEU A 35 24.93 -26.28 -7.55
CA LEU A 35 25.33 -27.56 -6.97
C LEU A 35 25.04 -28.74 -7.91
N ARG A 36 24.09 -28.63 -8.83
CA ARG A 36 23.79 -29.67 -9.83
C ARG A 36 24.80 -29.68 -10.98
N ALA A 37 25.50 -28.57 -11.21
CA ALA A 37 26.62 -28.48 -12.17
C ALA A 37 27.72 -29.53 -11.87
N TYR A 38 27.89 -29.91 -10.60
CA TYR A 38 28.82 -30.96 -10.20
C TYR A 38 28.46 -32.35 -10.75
N SER A 39 27.20 -32.57 -11.15
CA SER A 39 26.73 -33.83 -11.74
C SER A 39 26.85 -33.89 -13.27
N GLN A 40 27.61 -32.97 -13.88
CA GLN A 40 27.80 -32.86 -15.35
C GLN A 40 26.51 -32.60 -16.14
N ARG A 41 25.43 -32.21 -15.47
CA ARG A 41 24.22 -31.71 -16.12
C ARG A 41 24.35 -30.22 -16.35
N ASP A 42 23.81 -29.76 -17.48
CA ASP A 42 23.76 -28.33 -17.79
C ASP A 42 22.82 -27.61 -16.80
N PRO A 43 23.34 -26.70 -15.96
CA PRO A 43 22.54 -25.99 -14.96
C PRO A 43 21.40 -25.18 -15.59
N LEU A 44 21.61 -24.63 -16.79
CA LEU A 44 20.61 -23.79 -17.45
C LEU A 44 19.41 -24.61 -17.91
N VAL A 45 19.65 -25.83 -18.40
CA VAL A 45 18.58 -26.74 -18.82
C VAL A 45 17.76 -27.24 -17.63
N GLU A 46 18.41 -27.62 -16.53
CA GLU A 46 17.70 -28.05 -15.32
C GLU A 46 16.90 -26.90 -14.69
N TYR A 47 17.45 -25.68 -14.70
CA TYR A 47 16.72 -24.49 -14.24
C TYR A 47 15.48 -24.21 -15.08
N GLN A 48 15.58 -24.31 -16.40
CA GLN A 48 14.43 -24.12 -17.29
C GLN A 48 13.37 -25.18 -17.08
N ARG A 49 13.79 -26.45 -16.95
CA ARG A 49 12.88 -27.58 -16.74
C ARG A 49 12.15 -27.48 -15.41
N GLU A 50 12.88 -27.42 -14.30
CA GLU A 50 12.26 -27.32 -12.96
C GLU A 50 11.51 -25.99 -12.79
N GLY A 51 12.03 -24.92 -13.40
CA GLY A 51 11.38 -23.62 -13.48
C GLY A 51 10.00 -23.69 -14.15
N PHE A 52 9.90 -24.45 -15.25
CA PHE A 52 8.65 -24.66 -15.97
C PHE A 52 7.68 -25.58 -15.23
N ASP A 53 8.17 -26.70 -14.67
CA ASP A 53 7.33 -27.67 -13.96
C ASP A 53 6.60 -27.02 -12.78
N MET A 54 7.31 -26.23 -11.99
CA MET A 54 6.70 -25.50 -10.88
C MET A 54 5.84 -24.30 -11.35
N PHE A 55 6.14 -23.67 -12.49
CA PHE A 55 5.23 -22.66 -13.09
C PHE A 55 3.90 -23.30 -13.52
N ALA A 56 3.94 -24.48 -14.14
CA ALA A 56 2.74 -25.22 -14.52
C ALA A 56 1.91 -25.60 -13.28
N ALA A 57 2.56 -26.06 -12.21
CA ALA A 57 1.92 -26.34 -10.93
C ALA A 57 1.28 -25.07 -10.32
N MET A 58 1.99 -23.93 -10.35
CA MET A 58 1.46 -22.64 -9.89
C MET A 58 0.22 -22.23 -10.70
N MET A 59 0.26 -22.36 -12.02
CA MET A 59 -0.86 -22.02 -12.89
C MET A 59 -2.10 -22.86 -12.58
N GLU A 60 -1.93 -24.14 -12.27
CA GLU A 60 -3.04 -24.99 -11.86
C GLU A 60 -3.59 -24.58 -10.49
N GLY A 61 -2.70 -24.31 -9.53
CA GLY A 61 -3.09 -23.78 -8.22
C GLY A 61 -3.83 -22.45 -8.29
N ILE A 62 -3.44 -21.54 -9.20
CA ILE A 62 -4.16 -20.28 -9.42
C ILE A 62 -5.59 -20.55 -9.90
N LYS A 63 -5.81 -21.47 -10.84
CA LYS A 63 -7.16 -21.80 -11.32
C LYS A 63 -8.02 -22.37 -10.20
N GLU A 64 -7.50 -23.34 -9.47
CA GLU A 64 -8.21 -24.02 -8.38
C GLU A 64 -8.59 -23.04 -7.27
N GLU A 65 -7.62 -22.24 -6.80
CA GLU A 65 -7.88 -21.24 -5.77
C GLU A 65 -8.83 -20.15 -6.25
N SER A 66 -8.69 -19.67 -7.50
CA SER A 66 -9.58 -18.65 -8.04
C SER A 66 -11.03 -19.13 -8.08
N VAL A 67 -11.27 -20.35 -8.54
CA VAL A 67 -12.60 -20.96 -8.52
C VAL A 67 -13.09 -21.16 -7.08
N GLY A 68 -12.24 -21.68 -6.20
CA GLY A 68 -12.56 -21.86 -4.78
C GLY A 68 -12.98 -20.56 -4.09
N PHE A 69 -12.25 -19.46 -4.31
CA PHE A 69 -12.62 -18.16 -3.78
C PHE A 69 -13.92 -17.64 -4.38
N LEU A 70 -14.12 -17.73 -5.69
CA LEU A 70 -15.35 -17.27 -6.33
C LEU A 70 -16.63 -17.91 -5.76
N PHE A 71 -16.57 -19.18 -5.36
CA PHE A 71 -17.72 -19.91 -4.83
C PHE A 71 -17.90 -19.81 -3.31
N ASN A 72 -16.86 -19.45 -2.56
CA ASN A 72 -16.90 -19.35 -1.10
C ASN A 72 -16.87 -17.91 -0.57
N LEU A 73 -16.82 -16.90 -1.44
CA LEU A 73 -16.72 -15.50 -1.03
C LEU A 73 -18.08 -14.95 -0.59
N GLU A 74 -18.21 -14.62 0.70
CA GLU A 74 -19.30 -13.79 1.21
C GLU A 74 -18.96 -12.32 0.97
N VAL A 75 -19.76 -11.67 0.13
CA VAL A 75 -19.54 -10.28 -0.30
C VAL A 75 -20.42 -9.35 0.53
N GLN A 76 -19.80 -8.46 1.29
CA GLN A 76 -20.50 -7.36 1.95
C GLN A 76 -20.24 -6.10 1.15
N VAL A 77 -21.20 -5.73 0.30
CA VAL A 77 -21.16 -4.46 -0.42
C VAL A 77 -21.56 -3.38 0.57
N GLU A 78 -20.57 -2.77 1.21
CA GLU A 78 -20.78 -1.56 1.99
C GLU A 78 -20.90 -0.42 0.97
N GLU A 79 -22.13 -0.08 0.63
CA GLU A 79 -22.44 1.16 -0.10
C GLU A 79 -21.88 2.29 0.77
N GLN A 80 -20.90 3.02 0.24
CA GLN A 80 -20.31 4.14 0.97
C GLN A 80 -21.42 5.17 1.15
N VAL A 81 -22.05 5.15 2.33
CA VAL A 81 -22.93 6.22 2.76
C VAL A 81 -22.04 7.45 2.83
N GLU A 82 -22.16 8.33 1.84
CA GLU A 82 -21.66 9.69 1.91
C GLU A 82 -22.29 10.31 3.15
N LEU A 83 -21.53 10.32 4.25
CA LEU A 83 -21.81 11.24 5.33
C LEU A 83 -21.49 12.63 4.78
N GLU A 84 -22.51 13.23 4.16
CA GLU A 84 -22.62 14.66 4.00
C GLU A 84 -22.37 15.27 5.39
N ASP A 85 -21.25 16.00 5.50
CA ASP A 85 -20.82 16.71 6.69
C ASP A 85 -21.77 17.91 6.90
N GLU A 86 -23.02 17.62 7.24
CA GLU A 86 -24.07 18.57 7.59
C GLU A 86 -23.81 19.09 9.02
N GLY A 87 -23.08 20.21 9.08
CA GLY A 87 -23.29 21.27 10.06
C GLY A 87 -22.67 21.09 11.45
N ILE A 88 -21.74 21.99 11.80
CA ILE A 88 -21.82 22.92 12.95
C ILE A 88 -20.83 24.08 12.63
N PHE A 89 -21.34 25.20 12.13
CA PHE A 89 -20.69 26.50 12.31
C PHE A 89 -21.62 27.32 13.18
N GLU A 90 -21.39 27.26 14.49
CA GLU A 90 -22.10 28.03 15.50
C GLU A 90 -21.79 29.53 15.28
N MET A 91 -22.87 30.33 15.18
CA MET A 91 -22.82 31.76 14.95
C MET A 91 -22.19 32.51 16.14
N VAL A 92 -21.27 33.43 15.86
CA VAL A 92 -20.95 34.56 16.75
C VAL A 92 -20.93 35.88 15.96
N ASP A 93 -21.55 36.90 16.55
CA ASP A 93 -21.98 38.19 16.02
C ASP A 93 -20.91 39.14 15.40
N ALA A 94 -21.26 39.71 14.22
CA ALA A 94 -21.12 41.10 13.70
C ALA A 94 -19.77 41.92 13.74
N PRO A 95 -19.60 43.03 12.95
CA PRO A 95 -19.96 43.31 11.54
C PRO A 95 -18.84 44.00 10.68
N VAL A 96 -18.90 43.80 9.34
CA VAL A 96 -18.55 44.71 8.21
C VAL A 96 -17.10 45.27 8.05
N VAL A 97 -16.48 45.08 6.87
CA VAL A 97 -16.02 46.12 5.89
C VAL A 97 -15.46 45.43 4.61
N LEU A 98 -15.70 46.08 3.46
CA LEU A 98 -15.47 45.71 2.07
C LEU A 98 -14.02 45.33 1.69
N GLY A 99 -13.86 44.49 0.65
CA GLY A 99 -12.65 44.49 -0.19
C GLY A 99 -12.40 43.23 -1.04
N GLU A 100 -12.88 43.25 -2.29
CA GLU A 100 -12.29 42.69 -3.52
C GLU A 100 -11.83 41.21 -3.60
N ALA A 101 -12.59 40.47 -4.42
CA ALA A 101 -12.15 39.51 -5.46
C ALA A 101 -11.09 38.45 -5.09
N THR A 102 -11.56 37.31 -4.57
CA THR A 102 -10.84 36.03 -4.63
C THR A 102 -10.97 35.40 -6.03
N PRO A 103 -9.86 35.02 -6.70
CA PRO A 103 -9.92 34.27 -7.95
C PRO A 103 -10.38 32.83 -7.68
N THR A 104 -11.44 32.43 -8.39
CA THR A 104 -11.95 31.06 -8.47
C THR A 104 -10.83 30.11 -8.90
N ALA A 105 -10.30 29.33 -7.96
CA ALA A 105 -9.42 28.21 -8.25
C ALA A 105 -10.26 27.08 -8.88
N PRO A 106 -9.82 26.45 -9.99
CA PRO A 106 -10.56 25.37 -10.60
C PRO A 106 -10.59 24.18 -9.64
N GLU A 107 -11.79 23.75 -9.34
CA GLU A 107 -12.11 22.54 -8.60
C GLU A 107 -11.42 21.35 -9.28
N ALA A 108 -10.43 20.77 -8.58
CA ALA A 108 -9.78 19.56 -9.05
C ALA A 108 -10.83 18.45 -9.13
N PRO A 109 -10.87 17.65 -10.23
CA PRO A 109 -11.86 16.59 -10.35
C PRO A 109 -11.61 15.60 -9.22
N LYS A 110 -12.59 15.48 -8.32
CA LYS A 110 -12.71 14.33 -7.44
C LYS A 110 -12.86 13.13 -8.37
N VAL A 111 -11.78 12.39 -8.56
CA VAL A 111 -11.84 11.09 -9.23
C VAL A 111 -12.54 10.17 -8.22
N GLU A 112 -13.86 10.13 -8.32
CA GLU A 112 -14.67 9.06 -7.73
C GLU A 112 -14.05 7.74 -8.18
N PRO A 113 -13.75 6.80 -7.27
CA PRO A 113 -13.33 5.49 -7.69
C PRO A 113 -14.49 4.86 -8.48
N GLU A 114 -14.31 4.78 -9.80
CA GLU A 114 -15.25 4.20 -10.78
C GLU A 114 -15.53 2.70 -10.54
N HIS A 115 -14.93 2.13 -9.48
CA HIS A 115 -15.11 0.76 -9.06
C HIS A 115 -15.58 0.72 -7.60
N PRO A 116 -16.72 0.07 -7.30
CA PRO A 116 -17.20 -0.09 -5.95
C PRO A 116 -16.12 -0.75 -5.08
N LEU A 117 -15.93 -0.20 -3.88
CA LEU A 117 -14.96 -0.70 -2.90
C LEU A 117 -15.51 -2.00 -2.28
N ILE A 118 -15.30 -3.12 -2.98
CA ILE A 118 -15.76 -4.43 -2.53
C ILE A 118 -14.91 -4.89 -1.34
N LYS A 119 -15.50 -4.88 -0.14
CA LYS A 119 -14.96 -5.56 1.05
C LYS A 119 -15.43 -7.00 1.06
N ALA A 120 -14.48 -7.92 1.12
CA ALA A 120 -14.76 -9.34 1.20
C ALA A 120 -13.84 -9.99 2.21
N LYS A 121 -14.42 -10.82 3.08
CA LYS A 121 -13.74 -11.50 4.17
C LYS A 121 -12.60 -12.37 3.62
N GLY A 122 -11.35 -11.96 3.85
CA GLY A 122 -10.14 -12.66 3.38
C GLY A 122 -9.40 -12.00 2.21
N LEU A 123 -9.98 -11.00 1.54
CA LEU A 123 -9.33 -10.20 0.47
C LEU A 123 -8.85 -8.82 0.97
N GLU A 124 -9.03 -8.54 2.25
CA GLU A 124 -8.61 -7.26 2.82
C GLU A 124 -7.10 -7.22 2.99
N ALA A 125 -6.47 -6.15 2.48
CA ALA A 125 -5.08 -5.87 2.80
C ALA A 125 -4.99 -5.69 4.33
N LYS A 126 -4.30 -6.60 5.01
CA LYS A 126 -4.07 -6.52 6.47
C LYS A 126 -3.56 -5.12 6.79
N ALA A 127 -4.39 -4.31 7.44
CA ALA A 127 -4.01 -2.99 7.91
C ALA A 127 -2.74 -3.14 8.74
N ALA A 128 -1.72 -2.31 8.46
CA ALA A 128 -0.47 -2.32 9.20
C ALA A 128 -0.80 -2.16 10.69
N GLN A 129 -0.64 -3.24 11.45
CA GLN A 129 -0.85 -3.22 12.88
C GLN A 129 0.32 -2.47 13.50
N ASN A 130 0.01 -1.48 14.32
CA ASN A 130 1.02 -0.71 15.05
C ASN A 130 1.68 -1.64 16.07
N LEU A 131 2.83 -2.20 15.71
CA LEU A 131 3.60 -3.08 16.58
C LEU A 131 4.30 -2.22 17.64
N SER A 132 3.82 -2.28 18.87
CA SER A 132 4.48 -1.69 20.04
C SER A 132 5.40 -2.72 20.70
N TYR A 133 6.67 -2.38 20.87
CA TYR A 133 7.62 -3.19 21.64
C TYR A 133 7.82 -2.56 23.01
N SER A 134 7.63 -3.35 24.07
CA SER A 134 7.89 -2.94 25.44
C SER A 134 9.24 -3.53 25.87
N ALA A 135 10.19 -2.68 26.22
CA ALA A 135 11.48 -3.08 26.76
C ALA A 135 11.70 -2.43 28.14
N PRO A 136 12.33 -3.12 29.10
CA PRO A 136 12.76 -2.48 30.35
C PRO A 136 13.82 -1.41 30.06
N SER A 137 13.63 -0.21 30.60
CA SER A 137 14.63 0.87 30.57
C SER A 137 15.73 0.60 31.62
N GLU A 138 16.87 1.29 31.50
CA GLU A 138 17.94 1.23 32.51
C GLU A 138 17.50 1.72 33.90
N GLY A 139 16.36 2.42 34.00
CA GLY A 139 15.75 2.89 35.25
C GLY A 139 14.78 1.90 35.91
N GLY A 140 14.48 0.77 35.26
CA GLY A 140 13.51 -0.22 35.74
C GLY A 140 12.05 0.14 35.47
N ASP A 141 11.79 1.19 34.69
CA ASP A 141 10.48 1.49 34.12
C ASP A 141 10.28 0.77 32.77
N VAL A 142 9.02 0.58 32.38
CA VAL A 142 8.67 -0.06 31.11
C VAL A 142 8.56 1.02 30.05
N GLU A 143 9.54 1.06 29.14
CA GLU A 143 9.52 1.99 28.01
C GLU A 143 8.85 1.32 26.81
N VAL A 144 7.75 1.91 26.33
CA VAL A 144 7.01 1.45 25.16
C VAL A 144 7.43 2.31 23.97
N THR A 145 8.34 1.79 23.14
CA THR A 145 8.73 2.47 21.90
C THR A 145 7.90 1.93 20.74
N GLY A 146 6.85 2.66 20.38
CA GLY A 146 6.12 2.45 19.14
C GLY A 146 6.76 3.27 18.04
N SER A 147 7.14 2.64 16.92
CA SER A 147 7.46 3.33 15.66
C SER A 147 6.18 3.96 15.09
N THR A 148 5.73 5.04 15.73
CA THR A 148 4.63 5.87 15.23
C THR A 148 5.25 7.19 14.81
N ALA A 149 5.68 7.27 13.55
CA ALA A 149 5.69 8.57 12.89
C ALA A 149 4.22 8.94 12.69
N THR A 150 3.60 9.51 13.73
CA THR A 150 2.27 10.09 13.61
C THR A 150 2.33 11.17 12.56
N THR A 151 1.69 10.93 11.42
CA THR A 151 1.41 11.92 10.37
C THR A 151 0.61 13.13 10.87
N LYS A 152 0.27 13.21 12.16
CA LYS A 152 -0.45 14.32 12.79
C LYS A 152 0.43 15.54 13.08
N ASP A 153 1.75 15.36 13.26
CA ASP A 153 2.64 16.45 13.68
C ASP A 153 3.67 16.86 12.60
N ASP A 154 3.63 16.24 11.41
CA ASP A 154 4.46 16.66 10.28
C ASP A 154 3.68 17.71 9.45
N PRO A 155 4.13 18.98 9.41
CA PRO A 155 3.49 20.03 8.61
C PRO A 155 3.42 19.73 7.12
N PHE A 156 4.12 18.69 6.66
CA PHE A 156 4.18 18.26 5.27
C PHE A 156 3.58 16.86 5.04
N ALA A 157 2.86 16.30 6.02
CA ALA A 157 2.11 15.05 5.85
C ALA A 157 1.08 15.19 4.70
N GLY A 158 1.20 14.31 3.69
CA GLY A 158 0.32 14.32 2.50
C GLY A 158 0.91 14.97 1.25
N VAL A 159 2.09 15.61 1.33
CA VAL A 159 2.77 16.15 0.14
C VAL A 159 3.39 15.00 -0.66
N GLY A 160 2.90 14.80 -1.89
CA GLY A 160 3.44 13.79 -2.79
C GLY A 160 4.94 13.99 -3.08
N ARG A 161 5.71 12.90 -3.14
CA ARG A 161 7.19 12.93 -3.27
C ARG A 161 7.70 13.74 -4.48
N ASN A 162 6.92 13.84 -5.55
CA ASN A 162 7.22 14.62 -6.76
C ASN A 162 6.51 15.98 -6.85
N ALA A 163 5.61 16.31 -5.91
CA ALA A 163 4.89 17.58 -5.86
C ALA A 163 5.84 18.74 -5.54
N LEU A 164 5.40 19.98 -5.79
CA LEU A 164 6.15 21.16 -5.38
C LEU A 164 6.22 21.22 -3.85
N CYS A 165 7.40 21.58 -3.33
CA CYS A 165 7.60 21.67 -1.89
C CYS A 165 6.85 22.88 -1.32
N PRO A 166 6.02 22.73 -0.26
CA PRO A 166 5.22 23.83 0.29
C PRO A 166 6.02 24.94 0.99
N CYS A 167 7.33 24.78 1.12
CA CYS A 167 8.24 25.79 1.66
C CYS A 167 8.55 26.94 0.68
N GLY A 168 7.86 27.00 -0.47
CA GLY A 168 8.04 28.05 -1.49
C GLY A 168 9.34 27.97 -2.30
N SER A 169 10.13 26.90 -2.17
CA SER A 169 11.45 26.79 -2.82
C SER A 169 11.41 26.53 -4.33
N GLY A 170 10.23 26.31 -4.92
CA GLY A 170 10.07 25.94 -6.33
C GLY A 170 10.64 24.56 -6.71
N LYS A 171 11.23 23.82 -5.76
CA LYS A 171 11.81 22.49 -5.96
C LYS A 171 10.78 21.41 -5.63
N LYS A 172 10.92 20.22 -6.27
CA LYS A 172 10.12 19.03 -5.92
C LYS A 172 10.40 18.61 -4.47
N TYR A 173 9.39 18.12 -3.75
CA TYR A 173 9.48 17.74 -2.33
C TYR A 173 10.67 16.81 -2.04
N LYS A 174 10.89 15.78 -2.86
CA LYS A 174 12.06 14.88 -2.75
C LYS A 174 13.44 15.52 -2.91
N LYS A 175 13.52 16.75 -3.45
CA LYS A 175 14.76 17.52 -3.64
C LYS A 175 14.89 18.65 -2.62
N CYS A 176 14.02 18.70 -1.62
CA CYS A 176 13.98 19.73 -0.60
C CYS A 176 13.74 19.10 0.78
N HIS A 177 12.58 19.32 1.39
CA HIS A 177 12.25 18.80 2.73
C HIS A 177 12.07 17.27 2.76
N GLY A 178 11.65 16.65 1.66
CA GLY A 178 11.56 15.18 1.49
C GLY A 178 12.85 14.53 0.99
N ALA A 179 13.99 15.23 1.04
CA ALA A 179 15.29 14.64 0.68
C ALA A 179 15.81 13.74 1.82
N PRO A 180 16.45 12.61 1.51
CA PRO A 180 17.11 11.78 2.52
C PRO A 180 18.19 12.61 3.22
N GLY A 181 18.03 12.87 4.53
CA GLY A 181 18.92 13.72 5.33
C GLY A 181 18.60 15.23 5.36
N GLY A 182 17.42 15.66 4.88
CA GLY A 182 16.98 17.05 4.98
C GLY A 182 16.61 17.49 6.42
N PRO A 183 16.43 18.80 6.69
CA PRO A 183 16.17 19.34 8.03
C PRO A 183 14.85 18.89 8.67
N THR A 184 13.95 18.26 7.90
CA THR A 184 12.68 17.65 8.35
C THR A 184 12.67 16.13 8.12
N GLY A 185 13.80 15.55 7.73
CA GLY A 185 13.92 14.18 7.22
C GLY A 185 13.87 13.09 8.30
N LEU A 186 12.80 13.02 9.11
CA LEU A 186 12.49 11.83 9.90
C LEU A 186 11.98 10.65 9.04
N THR A 187 11.67 10.89 7.77
CA THR A 187 11.06 9.91 6.85
C THR A 187 12.02 8.86 6.29
N THR A 188 13.30 8.83 6.72
CA THR A 188 14.30 7.86 6.24
C THR A 188 14.79 6.83 7.26
N ARG A 189 14.19 6.73 8.45
CA ARG A 189 14.58 5.70 9.44
C ARG A 189 13.80 4.38 9.38
N VAL A 190 12.87 4.19 8.46
CA VAL A 190 11.99 2.99 8.46
C VAL A 190 12.20 2.07 7.25
N ASN A 191 13.42 1.98 6.70
CA ASN A 191 13.78 0.84 5.84
C ASN A 191 15.28 0.57 5.97
N GLY A 192 15.62 -0.22 6.98
CA GLY A 192 16.69 -1.22 6.88
C GLY A 192 16.06 -2.53 6.46
#